data_AF-A0A840AEN5-F1
#
_entry.id   AF-A0A840AEN5-F1
#
_cell.length_a   1.000
_cell.length_b   1.000
_cell.length_c   1.000
_cell.angle_alpha   90.00
_cell.angle_beta   90.00
_cell.angle_gamma   90.00
#
_symmetry.space_group_name_H-M   'P 1'
#
loop_
_entity.id
_entity.type
_entity.pdbx_description
1 polymer ?
#
loop_
_entity_poly.entity_id
_entity_poly.type
_entity_poly.pdbx_seq_one_letter_code
_entity_poly.pdbx_strand_id
1 'polypeptide(L)'
;MKRELNDAFLNGLEPPASGRLEVWDTKEPGLVWRMTASGAASWGVRARTKDGKRTRPTLGTWPAMSIKVARQRAKAAIVAIAGGADPAAEKKQARAARAAEAAEATVAARWDEWREARAADWSDSYQREVARIGTRDLLPKLGKRPLRTTKREDWTGIIAAKKKSAPVQASIFYRVVSSFLNHAEAEGWIPLPLLPRKGLIRSAPPPKARDRALTDAELVALWTATAAEPVKLRAFVRLLILTGARLNEVAGIATGEIDRAAGLWRLPAARAKNNMPHTMPLCGLALAEIAAAWPEHGDEAGADWRLLGKGGNAFSGFSKLKARLDKATGLAPWRFHDLRRTARTGMARLGVDRLHAERAIAHISGQSKLERTYNLHDFQPETLAALGRWQAHVAGLIDPKPAAEIVPLRRA
;
A
#
# COMPACT_ATOMS: atom_id res chain seq x y z
N MET A 1 25.82 57.07 -18.85
CA MET A 1 27.15 57.73 -18.90
C MET A 1 28.21 56.72 -19.34
N LYS A 2 29.25 57.10 -20.10
CA LYS A 2 30.41 56.23 -20.38
C LYS A 2 31.58 56.64 -19.50
N ARG A 3 32.20 55.69 -18.79
CA ARG A 3 33.36 55.92 -17.94
C ARG A 3 34.15 54.64 -17.75
N GLU A 4 35.44 54.76 -17.43
CA GLU A 4 36.17 53.61 -16.92
C GLU A 4 35.63 53.23 -15.54
N LEU A 5 35.10 52.02 -15.42
CA LEU A 5 34.56 51.54 -14.15
C LEU A 5 35.69 51.17 -13.18
N ASN A 6 35.58 51.69 -11.96
CA ASN A 6 36.40 51.32 -10.80
C ASN A 6 35.51 51.23 -9.55
N ASP A 7 35.96 50.48 -8.55
CA ASP A 7 35.17 50.14 -7.36
C ASP A 7 34.80 51.39 -6.54
N ALA A 8 35.74 52.33 -6.39
CA ALA A 8 35.52 53.58 -5.64
C ALA A 8 34.41 54.44 -6.29
N PHE A 9 34.40 54.54 -7.61
CA PHE A 9 33.37 55.26 -8.34
C PHE A 9 32.00 54.59 -8.21
N LEU A 10 31.93 53.26 -8.35
CA LEU A 10 30.65 52.54 -8.27
C LEU A 10 30.05 52.52 -6.86
N ASN A 11 30.90 52.48 -5.83
CA ASN A 11 30.45 52.56 -4.43
C ASN A 11 29.97 53.96 -4.04
N GLY A 12 30.41 55.01 -4.74
CA GLY A 12 29.99 56.39 -4.52
C GLY A 12 28.75 56.84 -5.30
N LEU A 13 28.08 55.93 -6.02
CA LEU A 13 26.87 56.26 -6.77
C LEU A 13 25.62 56.12 -5.91
N GLU A 14 24.80 57.16 -5.88
CA GLU A 14 23.50 57.14 -5.21
C GLU A 14 22.39 56.57 -6.12
N PRO A 15 21.40 55.85 -5.56
CA PRO A 15 20.25 55.39 -6.30
C PRO A 15 19.51 56.55 -6.99
N PRO A 16 19.11 56.41 -8.27
CA PRO A 16 18.35 57.46 -8.94
C PRO A 16 16.94 57.59 -8.34
N ALA A 17 16.41 58.82 -8.25
CA ALA A 17 15.07 59.09 -7.71
C ALA A 17 13.95 58.32 -8.44
N SER A 18 14.12 58.03 -9.74
CA SER A 18 13.26 57.10 -10.47
C SER A 18 14.02 56.43 -11.62
N GLY A 19 13.55 55.26 -12.05
CA GLY A 19 14.13 54.55 -13.19
C GLY A 19 15.42 53.80 -12.87
N ARG A 20 16.40 53.89 -13.78
CA ARG A 20 17.64 53.10 -13.77
C ARG A 20 18.83 53.95 -14.17
N LEU A 21 19.89 53.92 -13.36
CA LEU A 21 21.18 54.51 -13.69
C LEU A 21 22.00 53.49 -14.50
N GLU A 22 22.52 53.89 -15.66
CA GLU A 22 23.38 53.05 -16.50
C GLU A 22 24.74 53.69 -16.73
N VAL A 23 25.78 52.98 -16.31
CA VAL A 23 27.17 53.35 -16.55
C VAL A 23 27.82 52.31 -17.47
N TRP A 24 28.35 52.79 -18.58
CA TRP A 24 28.99 52.00 -19.62
C TRP A 24 30.48 51.97 -19.37
N ASP A 25 31.08 50.79 -19.39
CA ASP A 25 32.52 50.65 -19.25
C ASP A 25 33.23 51.08 -20.55
N THR A 26 34.27 51.90 -20.42
CA THR A 26 35.11 52.29 -21.56
C THR A 26 36.19 51.25 -21.88
N LYS A 27 36.58 50.41 -20.92
CA LYS A 27 37.60 49.37 -21.10
C LYS A 27 37.08 48.11 -21.79
N GLU A 28 35.85 47.68 -21.48
CA GLU A 28 35.19 46.56 -22.17
C GLU A 28 33.92 47.05 -22.89
N PRO A 29 34.00 47.37 -24.20
CA PRO A 29 32.87 47.86 -24.97
C PRO A 29 31.68 46.90 -24.94
N GLY A 30 30.53 47.39 -24.50
CA GLY A 30 29.30 46.61 -24.39
C GLY A 30 28.97 46.12 -22.98
N LEU A 31 29.90 46.22 -22.02
CA LEU A 31 29.62 46.04 -20.59
C LEU A 31 28.88 47.26 -20.02
N VAL A 32 27.83 47.00 -19.24
CA VAL A 32 27.00 48.00 -18.55
C VAL A 32 26.84 47.61 -17.10
N TRP A 33 27.13 48.55 -16.21
CA TRP A 33 26.68 48.52 -14.83
C TRP A 33 25.35 49.27 -14.72
N ARG A 34 24.38 48.66 -14.04
CA ARG A 34 23.05 49.25 -13.83
C ARG A 34 22.65 49.21 -12.37
N MET A 35 22.11 50.32 -11.87
CA MET A 35 21.47 50.42 -10.56
C MET A 35 20.01 50.85 -10.69
N THR A 36 19.11 50.21 -9.95
CA THR A 36 17.69 50.59 -9.85
C THR A 36 17.48 51.67 -8.79
N ALA A 37 16.33 52.35 -8.83
CA ALA A 37 15.91 53.29 -7.77
C ALA A 37 15.86 52.66 -6.37
N SER A 38 15.74 51.32 -6.28
CA SER A 38 15.81 50.57 -5.02
C SER A 38 17.25 50.27 -4.55
N GLY A 39 18.28 50.78 -5.22
CA GLY A 39 19.69 50.56 -4.89
C GLY A 39 20.26 49.20 -5.32
N ALA A 40 19.48 48.34 -5.98
CA ALA A 40 19.98 47.06 -6.48
C ALA A 40 20.83 47.25 -7.74
N ALA A 41 22.09 46.80 -7.68
CA ALA A 41 23.06 46.96 -8.76
C ALA A 41 23.39 45.63 -9.45
N SER A 42 23.55 45.67 -10.77
CA SER A 42 23.80 44.48 -11.60
C SER A 42 24.66 44.78 -12.83
N TRP A 43 25.34 43.73 -13.28
CA TRP A 43 26.13 43.70 -14.50
C TRP A 43 25.30 43.18 -15.66
N GLY A 44 25.39 43.84 -16.81
CA GLY A 44 24.78 43.37 -18.05
C GLY A 44 25.66 43.64 -19.26
N VAL A 45 25.36 42.96 -20.35
CA VAL A 45 25.99 43.18 -21.65
C VAL A 45 24.95 43.71 -22.61
N ARG A 46 25.32 44.64 -23.49
CA ARG A 46 24.51 45.01 -24.65
C ARG A 46 25.25 44.61 -25.91
N ALA A 47 24.75 43.58 -26.57
CA ALA A 47 25.28 43.06 -27.82
C ALA A 47 24.17 42.99 -28.88
N ARG A 48 24.56 42.82 -30.14
CA ARG A 48 23.65 42.44 -31.23
C ARG A 48 23.96 41.00 -31.60
N THR A 49 22.91 40.20 -31.74
CA THR A 49 22.99 38.85 -32.32
C THR A 49 23.33 38.94 -33.81
N LYS A 50 23.72 37.82 -34.42
CA LYS A 50 24.02 37.73 -35.87
C LYS A 50 22.86 38.23 -36.75
N ASP A 51 21.61 38.05 -36.29
CA ASP A 51 20.39 38.50 -36.97
C ASP A 51 20.05 39.99 -36.71
N GLY A 52 20.98 40.76 -36.14
CA GLY A 52 20.81 42.19 -35.86
C GLY A 52 19.94 42.53 -34.64
N LYS A 53 19.34 41.54 -33.95
CA LYS A 53 18.50 41.78 -32.77
C LYS A 53 19.35 42.21 -31.57
N ARG A 54 18.92 43.29 -30.90
CA ARG A 54 19.56 43.82 -29.68
C ARG A 54 19.24 42.89 -28.50
N THR A 55 20.25 42.26 -27.91
CA THR A 55 20.11 41.44 -26.69
C THR A 55 20.79 42.11 -25.50
N ARG A 56 20.23 41.88 -24.30
CA ARG A 56 20.71 42.49 -23.05
C ARG A 56 20.79 41.48 -21.90
N PRO A 57 21.69 40.48 -21.96
CA PRO A 57 21.81 39.50 -20.88
C PRO A 57 22.42 40.12 -19.61
N THR A 58 21.85 39.76 -18.45
CA THR A 58 22.40 40.06 -17.13
C THR A 58 23.45 39.01 -16.75
N LEU A 59 24.63 39.46 -16.33
CA LEU A 59 25.77 38.61 -15.98
C LEU A 59 25.81 38.23 -14.48
N GLY A 60 25.37 39.14 -13.61
CA GLY A 60 25.41 38.96 -12.15
C GLY A 60 25.10 40.25 -11.39
N THR A 61 25.14 40.20 -10.06
CA THR A 61 24.87 41.32 -9.15
C THR A 61 26.17 41.99 -8.67
N TRP A 62 26.11 43.29 -8.39
CA TRP A 62 27.16 44.04 -7.71
C TRP A 62 26.77 44.20 -6.23
N PRO A 63 27.70 44.09 -5.25
CA PRO A 63 29.15 43.91 -5.39
C PRO A 63 29.62 42.44 -5.46
N ALA A 64 28.70 41.46 -5.43
CA ALA A 64 29.04 40.03 -5.41
C ALA A 64 29.93 39.57 -6.59
N MET A 65 29.83 40.25 -7.74
CA MET A 65 30.73 40.07 -8.88
C MET A 65 31.60 41.32 -9.06
N SER A 66 32.92 41.14 -9.00
CA SER A 66 33.89 42.23 -9.18
C SER A 66 33.96 42.72 -10.63
N ILE A 67 34.45 43.95 -10.84
CA ILE A 67 34.60 44.56 -12.18
C ILE A 67 35.48 43.70 -13.09
N LYS A 68 36.56 43.13 -12.54
CA LYS A 68 37.47 42.23 -13.29
C LYS A 68 36.72 41.01 -13.84
N VAL A 69 35.92 40.35 -13.00
CA VAL A 69 35.12 39.19 -13.38
C VAL A 69 34.00 39.58 -14.35
N ALA A 70 33.38 40.74 -14.15
CA ALA A 70 32.35 41.27 -15.03
C ALA A 70 32.88 41.54 -16.45
N ARG A 71 34.09 42.12 -16.59
CA ARG A 71 34.76 42.33 -17.89
C ARG A 71 35.05 40.99 -18.60
N GLN A 72 35.61 40.02 -17.89
CA GLN A 72 35.88 38.69 -18.46
C GLN A 72 34.61 37.98 -18.94
N ARG A 73 33.55 38.00 -18.12
CA ARG A 73 32.25 37.41 -18.49
C ARG A 73 31.56 38.18 -19.62
N ALA A 74 31.73 39.49 -19.69
CA ALA A 74 31.21 40.29 -20.79
C ALA A 74 31.89 39.94 -22.11
N LYS A 75 33.22 39.85 -22.13
CA LYS A 75 33.98 39.44 -23.33
C LYS A 75 33.54 38.05 -23.82
N ALA A 76 33.43 37.08 -22.92
CA ALA A 76 32.96 35.73 -23.25
C ALA A 76 31.52 35.73 -23.80
N ALA A 77 30.62 36.50 -23.18
CA ALA A 77 29.23 36.61 -23.62
C ALA A 77 29.12 37.30 -25.00
N ILE A 78 29.91 38.34 -25.27
CA ILE A 78 29.92 39.04 -26.57
C ILE A 78 30.40 38.09 -27.67
N VAL A 79 31.46 37.32 -27.43
CA VAL A 79 31.98 36.32 -28.37
C VAL A 79 30.94 35.23 -28.65
N ALA A 80 30.29 34.70 -27.61
CA ALA A 80 29.24 33.69 -27.76
C ALA A 80 28.02 34.22 -28.55
N ILE A 81 27.62 35.46 -28.31
CA ILE A 81 26.51 36.12 -29.01
C ILE A 81 26.86 36.40 -30.48
N ALA A 82 28.11 36.78 -30.76
CA ALA A 82 28.61 36.93 -32.13
C ALA A 82 28.69 35.57 -32.85
N GLY A 83 28.98 34.49 -32.12
CA GLY A 83 28.98 33.11 -32.60
C GLY A 83 27.60 32.49 -32.82
N GLY A 84 26.51 33.23 -32.58
CA GLY A 84 25.13 32.79 -32.85
C GLY A 84 24.35 32.26 -31.64
N ALA A 85 24.92 32.27 -30.43
CA ALA A 85 24.15 31.96 -29.23
C ALA A 85 23.22 33.13 -28.86
N ASP A 86 21.92 32.86 -28.65
CA ASP A 86 20.98 33.84 -28.09
C ASP A 86 20.59 33.45 -26.64
N PRO A 87 21.26 34.02 -25.62
CA PRO A 87 20.96 33.73 -24.21
C PRO A 87 19.52 34.09 -23.79
N ALA A 88 18.84 34.96 -24.53
CA ALA A 88 17.45 35.30 -24.28
C ALA A 88 16.50 34.21 -24.81
N ALA A 89 16.83 33.60 -25.95
CA ALA A 89 16.10 32.47 -26.50
C ALA A 89 16.23 31.23 -25.60
N GLU A 90 17.43 30.93 -25.10
CA GLU A 90 17.66 29.80 -24.17
C GLU A 90 16.91 29.97 -22.84
N LYS A 91 16.93 31.16 -22.23
CA LYS A 91 16.15 31.43 -21.01
C LYS A 91 14.64 31.38 -21.27
N LYS A 92 14.18 31.85 -22.43
CA LYS A 92 12.76 31.77 -22.82
C LYS A 92 12.34 30.32 -23.05
N GLN A 93 13.17 29.51 -23.71
CA GLN A 93 12.94 28.08 -23.91
C GLN A 93 12.94 27.32 -22.57
N ALA A 94 13.88 27.59 -21.67
CA ALA A 94 13.90 26.96 -20.34
C ALA A 94 12.68 27.34 -19.48
N ARG A 95 12.21 28.60 -19.57
CA ARG A 95 10.99 29.05 -18.87
C ARG A 95 9.72 28.47 -19.50
N ALA A 96 9.67 28.38 -20.83
CA ALA A 96 8.56 27.76 -21.55
C ALA A 96 8.50 26.25 -21.30
N ALA A 97 9.65 25.57 -21.28
CA ALA A 97 9.75 24.16 -20.90
C ALA A 97 9.28 23.93 -19.47
N ARG A 98 9.72 24.76 -18.50
CA ARG A 98 9.22 24.68 -17.11
C ARG A 98 7.72 25.00 -16.98
N ALA A 99 7.19 25.92 -17.79
CA ALA A 99 5.76 26.25 -17.78
C ALA A 99 4.90 25.14 -18.43
N ALA A 100 5.40 24.52 -19.50
CA ALA A 100 4.77 23.36 -20.12
C ALA A 100 4.84 22.13 -19.20
N GLU A 101 5.97 21.92 -18.52
CA GLU A 101 6.17 20.88 -17.52
C GLU A 101 5.26 21.08 -16.29
N ALA A 102 4.98 22.33 -15.90
CA ALA A 102 4.01 22.66 -14.85
C ALA A 102 2.55 22.52 -15.28
N ALA A 103 2.25 22.57 -16.58
CA ALA A 103 0.91 22.33 -17.13
C ALA A 103 0.58 20.84 -17.29
N GLU A 104 1.60 19.97 -17.31
CA GLU A 104 1.40 18.53 -17.38
C GLU A 104 1.08 17.94 -16.01
N ALA A 105 0.05 17.09 -15.97
CA ALA A 105 -0.39 16.43 -14.76
C ALA A 105 0.74 15.60 -14.13
N THR A 106 0.95 15.80 -12.84
CA THR A 106 1.95 15.07 -12.05
C THR A 106 1.58 13.60 -11.88
N VAL A 107 2.56 12.77 -11.53
CA VAL A 107 2.33 11.37 -11.14
C VAL A 107 1.31 11.29 -10.01
N ALA A 108 1.32 12.21 -9.04
CA ALA A 108 0.34 12.22 -7.95
C ALA A 108 -1.09 12.46 -8.46
N ALA A 109 -1.29 13.47 -9.31
CA ALA A 109 -2.61 13.77 -9.87
C ALA A 109 -3.16 12.59 -10.69
N ARG A 110 -2.33 12.03 -11.58
CA ARG A 110 -2.73 10.87 -12.41
C ARG A 110 -2.93 9.60 -11.60
N TRP A 111 -2.19 9.43 -10.51
CA TRP A 111 -2.36 8.30 -9.60
C TRP A 111 -3.72 8.33 -8.91
N ASP A 112 -4.15 9.50 -8.44
CA ASP A 112 -5.46 9.63 -7.80
C ASP A 112 -6.59 9.51 -8.82
N GLU A 113 -6.46 10.11 -10.01
CA GLU A 113 -7.42 9.93 -11.11
C GLU A 113 -7.59 8.45 -11.51
N TRP A 114 -6.49 7.71 -11.64
CA TRP A 114 -6.54 6.26 -11.90
C TRP A 114 -7.21 5.48 -10.77
N ARG A 115 -6.95 5.85 -9.51
CA ARG A 115 -7.57 5.19 -8.35
C ARG A 115 -9.07 5.40 -8.32
N GLU A 116 -9.54 6.62 -8.61
CA GLU A 116 -10.96 6.94 -8.68
C GLU A 116 -11.63 6.17 -9.81
N ALA A 117 -11.03 6.15 -11.00
CA ALA A 117 -11.55 5.42 -12.16
C ALA A 117 -11.67 3.90 -11.92
N ARG A 118 -10.83 3.32 -11.07
CA ARG A 118 -10.80 1.88 -10.77
C ARG A 118 -11.41 1.50 -9.42
N ALA A 119 -11.87 2.46 -8.64
CA ALA A 119 -12.32 2.20 -7.26
C ALA A 119 -13.44 1.14 -7.22
N ALA A 120 -14.39 1.21 -8.15
CA ALA A 120 -15.52 0.29 -8.24
C ALA A 120 -15.10 -1.17 -8.56
N ASP A 121 -13.96 -1.38 -9.23
CA ASP A 121 -13.45 -2.71 -9.56
C ASP A 121 -12.81 -3.42 -8.35
N TRP A 122 -12.56 -2.68 -7.28
CA TRP A 122 -11.69 -3.09 -6.19
C TRP A 122 -12.44 -3.20 -4.87
N SER A 123 -12.14 -4.24 -4.10
CA SER A 123 -12.58 -4.30 -2.70
C SER A 123 -11.94 -3.20 -1.87
N ASP A 124 -12.62 -2.74 -0.82
CA ASP A 124 -12.12 -1.70 0.10
C ASP A 124 -10.74 -2.03 0.68
N SER A 125 -10.47 -3.32 0.91
CA SER A 125 -9.15 -3.76 1.37
C SER A 125 -8.06 -3.52 0.32
N TYR A 126 -8.37 -3.75 -0.95
CA TYR A 126 -7.42 -3.53 -2.03
C TYR A 126 -7.25 -2.03 -2.31
N GLN A 127 -8.33 -1.23 -2.28
CA GLN A 127 -8.25 0.23 -2.38
C GLN A 127 -7.32 0.82 -1.31
N ARG A 128 -7.46 0.38 -0.04
CA ARG A 128 -6.58 0.80 1.07
C ARG A 128 -5.13 0.40 0.84
N GLU A 129 -4.88 -0.80 0.32
CA GLU A 129 -3.52 -1.27 0.01
C GLU A 129 -2.88 -0.47 -1.12
N VAL A 130 -3.64 -0.16 -2.18
CA VAL A 130 -3.19 0.71 -3.29
C VAL A 130 -2.89 2.12 -2.76
N ALA A 131 -3.76 2.70 -1.94
CA ALA A 131 -3.52 4.01 -1.32
C ALA A 131 -2.25 4.01 -0.46
N ARG A 132 -2.05 2.98 0.37
CA ARG A 132 -0.84 2.81 1.20
C ARG A 132 0.43 2.70 0.36
N ILE A 133 0.37 1.95 -0.74
CA ILE A 133 1.48 1.83 -1.70
C ILE A 133 1.80 3.19 -2.33
N GLY A 134 0.78 3.94 -2.75
CA GLY A 134 0.94 5.30 -3.26
C GLY A 134 1.67 6.18 -2.26
N THR A 135 1.12 6.31 -1.05
CA THR A 135 1.63 7.24 -0.03
C THR A 135 3.00 6.87 0.52
N ARG A 136 3.30 5.57 0.72
CA ARG A 136 4.57 5.15 1.33
C ARG A 136 5.70 4.92 0.34
N ASP A 137 5.39 4.44 -0.86
CA ASP A 137 6.41 3.88 -1.75
C ASP A 137 6.60 4.68 -3.05
N LEU A 138 5.52 5.18 -3.64
CA LEU A 138 5.54 5.83 -4.95
C LEU A 138 5.62 7.36 -4.87
N LEU A 139 4.61 7.97 -4.27
CA LEU A 139 4.42 9.43 -4.26
C LEU A 139 5.59 10.20 -3.61
N PRO A 140 6.24 9.70 -2.54
CA PRO A 140 7.43 10.37 -1.98
C PRO A 140 8.60 10.49 -2.96
N LYS A 141 8.67 9.62 -3.99
CA LYS A 141 9.80 9.54 -4.92
C LYS A 141 9.50 10.20 -6.26
N LEU A 142 8.31 9.96 -6.82
CA LEU A 142 7.93 10.43 -8.16
C LEU A 142 6.71 11.35 -8.18
N GLY A 143 6.00 11.52 -7.07
CA GLY A 143 4.67 12.16 -7.05
C GLY A 143 4.64 13.58 -7.62
N LYS A 144 5.70 14.37 -7.42
CA LYS A 144 5.79 15.76 -7.92
C LYS A 144 6.24 15.88 -9.37
N ARG A 145 6.72 14.79 -9.99
CA ARG A 145 7.21 14.81 -11.37
C ARG A 145 6.02 14.69 -12.33
N PRO A 146 6.02 15.39 -13.47
CA PRO A 146 5.05 15.17 -14.54
C PRO A 146 5.13 13.73 -15.05
N LEU A 147 3.98 13.07 -15.20
CA LEU A 147 3.96 11.65 -15.57
C LEU A 147 4.63 11.41 -16.94
N ARG A 148 4.35 12.29 -17.90
CA ARG A 148 4.82 12.18 -19.28
C ARG A 148 6.34 12.30 -19.42
N THR A 149 7.01 12.99 -18.50
CA THR A 149 8.48 13.16 -18.51
C THR A 149 9.22 12.07 -17.74
N THR A 150 8.50 11.18 -17.05
CA THR A 150 9.12 10.03 -16.36
C THR A 150 9.65 9.01 -17.36
N LYS A 151 10.78 8.39 -17.02
CA LYS A 151 11.45 7.38 -17.85
C LYS A 151 11.41 6.01 -17.21
N ARG A 152 11.69 4.96 -17.99
CA ARG A 152 11.71 3.56 -17.52
C ARG A 152 12.65 3.36 -16.32
N GLU A 153 13.77 4.07 -16.31
CA GLU A 153 14.79 4.01 -15.26
C GLU A 153 14.24 4.51 -13.92
N ASP A 154 13.37 5.51 -13.93
CA ASP A 154 12.73 6.06 -12.73
C ASP A 154 11.88 4.98 -12.03
N TRP A 155 11.05 4.28 -12.81
CA TRP A 155 10.15 3.24 -12.32
C TRP A 155 10.89 1.97 -11.89
N THR A 156 11.82 1.50 -12.72
CA THR A 156 12.63 0.31 -12.40
C THR A 156 13.55 0.55 -11.20
N GLY A 157 14.09 1.76 -11.03
CA GLY A 157 14.91 2.14 -9.88
C GLY A 157 14.15 2.06 -8.56
N ILE A 158 12.93 2.59 -8.49
CA ILE A 158 12.12 2.53 -7.26
C ILE A 158 11.69 1.10 -6.91
N ILE A 159 11.40 0.26 -7.91
CA ILE A 159 11.06 -1.16 -7.73
C ILE A 159 12.29 -1.92 -7.23
N ALA A 160 13.46 -1.72 -7.85
CA ALA A 160 14.71 -2.36 -7.44
C ALA A 160 15.13 -1.98 -6.02
N ALA A 161 14.96 -0.70 -5.63
CA ALA A 161 15.21 -0.25 -4.26
C ALA A 161 14.32 -0.98 -3.25
N LYS A 162 13.03 -1.14 -3.55
CA LYS A 162 12.09 -1.87 -2.67
C LYS A 162 12.39 -3.37 -2.59
N LYS A 163 12.90 -3.95 -3.67
CA LYS A 163 13.32 -5.37 -3.71
C LYS A 163 14.44 -5.66 -2.71
N LYS A 164 15.38 -4.72 -2.51
CA LYS A 164 16.49 -4.88 -1.55
C LYS A 164 16.02 -5.01 -0.10
N SER A 165 14.98 -4.27 0.29
CA SER A 165 14.48 -4.27 1.67
C SER A 165 13.31 -5.25 1.92
N ALA A 166 12.44 -5.43 0.93
CA ALA A 166 11.20 -6.20 1.07
C ALA A 166 10.81 -6.90 -0.24
N PRO A 167 11.42 -8.05 -0.59
CA PRO A 167 11.27 -8.67 -1.91
C PRO A 167 9.83 -9.10 -2.24
N VAL A 168 9.07 -9.60 -1.24
CA VAL A 168 7.65 -9.96 -1.43
C VAL A 168 6.78 -8.72 -1.70
N GLN A 169 7.01 -7.64 -0.94
CA GLN A 169 6.28 -6.38 -1.10
C GLN A 169 6.65 -5.69 -2.42
N ALA A 170 7.86 -5.89 -2.92
CA ALA A 170 8.27 -5.39 -4.24
C ALA A 170 7.45 -6.02 -5.37
N SER A 171 7.08 -7.30 -5.27
CA SER A 171 6.21 -7.96 -6.25
C SER A 171 4.79 -7.38 -6.26
N ILE A 172 4.22 -7.08 -5.08
CA ILE A 172 2.91 -6.42 -4.97
C ILE A 172 3.00 -5.01 -5.53
N PHE A 173 4.05 -4.27 -5.15
CA PHE A 173 4.32 -2.93 -5.65
C PHE A 173 4.40 -2.88 -7.17
N TYR A 174 5.16 -3.79 -7.77
CA TYR A 174 5.28 -3.92 -9.23
C TYR A 174 3.91 -4.10 -9.89
N ARG A 175 3.06 -4.99 -9.37
CA ARG A 175 1.75 -5.25 -9.95
C ARG A 175 0.85 -4.02 -9.94
N VAL A 176 0.84 -3.26 -8.84
CA VAL A 176 0.04 -2.04 -8.73
C VAL A 176 0.57 -0.96 -9.66
N VAL A 177 1.89 -0.70 -9.65
CA VAL A 177 2.52 0.28 -10.53
C VAL A 177 2.36 -0.07 -12.00
N SER A 178 2.50 -1.35 -12.37
CA SER A 178 2.27 -1.82 -13.73
C SER A 178 0.81 -1.61 -14.15
N SER A 179 -0.16 -1.87 -13.27
CA SER A 179 -1.56 -1.59 -13.56
C SER A 179 -1.82 -0.10 -13.80
N PHE A 180 -1.21 0.78 -13.00
CA PHE A 180 -1.30 2.22 -13.16
C PHE A 180 -0.69 2.67 -14.50
N LEU A 181 0.53 2.23 -14.84
CA LEU A 181 1.21 2.63 -16.07
C LEU A 181 0.54 2.07 -17.33
N ASN A 182 -0.03 0.88 -17.26
CA ASN A 182 -0.82 0.32 -18.37
C ASN A 182 -2.09 1.14 -18.61
N HIS A 183 -2.75 1.63 -17.55
CA HIS A 183 -3.88 2.53 -17.69
C HIS A 183 -3.43 3.89 -18.24
N ALA A 184 -2.34 4.46 -17.73
CA ALA A 184 -1.77 5.70 -18.24
C ALA A 184 -1.42 5.63 -19.73
N GLU A 185 -0.95 4.49 -20.21
CA GLU A 185 -0.73 4.25 -21.64
C GLU A 185 -2.05 4.20 -22.41
N ALA A 186 -3.05 3.46 -21.91
CA ALA A 186 -4.35 3.34 -22.55
C ALA A 186 -5.09 4.68 -22.67
N GLU A 187 -4.97 5.55 -21.66
CA GLU A 187 -5.54 6.92 -21.66
C GLU A 187 -4.65 7.94 -22.40
N GLY A 188 -3.51 7.52 -22.96
CA GLY A 188 -2.59 8.39 -23.69
C GLY A 188 -1.81 9.40 -22.83
N TRP A 189 -1.78 9.21 -21.50
CA TRP A 189 -1.01 10.07 -20.59
C TRP A 189 0.51 9.88 -20.75
N ILE A 190 0.92 8.70 -21.20
CA ILE A 190 2.29 8.37 -21.58
C ILE A 190 2.33 7.84 -23.01
N PRO A 191 3.37 8.17 -23.78
CA PRO A 191 3.43 7.79 -25.20
C PRO A 191 3.88 6.34 -25.43
N LEU A 192 4.53 5.71 -24.44
CA LEU A 192 5.16 4.39 -24.58
C LEU A 192 5.10 3.61 -23.26
N PRO A 193 5.15 2.26 -23.31
CA PRO A 193 5.23 1.43 -22.11
C PRO A 193 6.52 1.67 -21.31
N LEU A 194 6.35 2.12 -20.07
CA LEU A 194 7.45 2.37 -19.14
C LEU A 194 7.89 1.12 -18.36
N LEU A 195 7.05 0.08 -18.27
CA LEU A 195 7.39 -1.22 -17.68
C LEU A 195 7.09 -2.39 -18.65
N PRO A 196 7.82 -3.51 -18.55
CA PRO A 196 7.54 -4.70 -19.37
C PRO A 196 6.13 -5.27 -19.10
N ARG A 197 5.35 -5.48 -20.17
CA ARG A 197 4.01 -6.13 -20.09
C ARG A 197 4.09 -7.61 -19.75
N LYS A 198 5.15 -8.28 -20.20
CA LYS A 198 5.51 -9.67 -19.89
C LYS A 198 6.89 -9.70 -19.25
N GLY A 199 7.05 -10.53 -18.24
CA GLY A 199 8.20 -10.50 -17.36
C GLY A 199 7.83 -9.78 -16.08
N LEU A 200 7.06 -10.49 -15.23
CA LEU A 200 7.36 -10.39 -13.80
C LEU A 200 8.87 -10.67 -13.76
N ILE A 201 9.70 -9.66 -13.47
CA ILE A 201 10.90 -10.00 -12.73
C ILE A 201 10.31 -10.77 -11.54
N ARG A 202 10.45 -12.10 -11.53
CA ARG A 202 10.15 -12.96 -10.37
C ARG A 202 11.07 -12.44 -9.27
N SER A 203 10.67 -11.32 -8.68
CA SER A 203 11.51 -10.43 -7.88
C SER A 203 11.72 -11.04 -6.51
N ALA A 204 10.84 -11.95 -6.13
CA ALA A 204 11.05 -12.95 -5.13
C ALA A 204 10.59 -14.30 -5.73
N PRO A 205 11.21 -15.43 -5.35
CA PRO A 205 10.49 -16.70 -5.42
C PRO A 205 9.12 -16.51 -4.75
N PRO A 206 8.05 -17.15 -5.26
CA PRO A 206 6.78 -17.15 -4.54
C PRO A 206 7.07 -17.52 -3.09
N PRO A 207 6.46 -16.82 -2.10
CA PRO A 207 6.70 -17.16 -0.70
C PRO A 207 6.50 -18.67 -0.56
N LYS A 208 7.51 -19.38 -0.02
CA LYS A 208 7.43 -20.84 0.15
C LYS A 208 6.06 -21.17 0.70
N ALA A 209 5.31 -22.00 -0.02
CA ALA A 209 4.06 -22.53 0.47
C ALA A 209 4.36 -23.11 1.85
N ARG A 210 3.67 -22.59 2.86
CA ARG A 210 3.82 -23.10 4.23
C ARG A 210 2.90 -24.29 4.33
N ASP A 211 3.35 -25.37 4.94
CA ASP A 211 2.55 -26.60 5.06
C ASP A 211 2.24 -26.93 6.53
N ARG A 212 2.26 -25.92 7.40
CA ARG A 212 2.05 -26.11 8.84
C ARG A 212 0.57 -26.35 9.15
N ALA A 213 0.31 -27.47 9.82
CA ALA A 213 -0.85 -27.72 10.64
C ALA A 213 -0.36 -27.97 12.09
N LEU A 214 -1.12 -27.51 13.08
CA LEU A 214 -0.79 -27.77 14.48
C LEU A 214 -1.07 -29.23 14.81
N THR A 215 -0.23 -29.83 15.65
CA THR A 215 -0.52 -31.17 16.21
C THR A 215 -1.59 -31.08 17.30
N ASP A 216 -2.15 -32.22 17.69
CA ASP A 216 -3.18 -32.30 18.74
C ASP A 216 -2.64 -31.75 20.08
N ALA A 217 -1.38 -32.03 20.42
CA ALA A 217 -0.72 -31.48 21.61
C ALA A 217 -0.51 -29.96 21.52
N GLU A 218 -0.11 -29.45 20.35
CA GLU A 218 0.02 -27.99 20.14
C GLU A 218 -1.35 -27.30 20.20
N LEU A 219 -2.41 -27.96 19.74
CA LEU A 219 -3.77 -27.45 19.79
C LEU A 219 -4.28 -27.35 21.23
N VAL A 220 -4.03 -28.37 22.06
CA VAL A 220 -4.33 -28.35 23.50
C VAL A 220 -3.55 -27.24 24.20
N ALA A 221 -2.23 -27.15 23.97
CA ALA A 221 -1.41 -26.10 24.56
C ALA A 221 -1.93 -24.69 24.21
N LEU A 222 -2.29 -24.48 22.94
CA LEU A 222 -2.88 -23.22 22.49
C LEU A 222 -4.24 -22.96 23.13
N TRP A 223 -5.13 -23.97 23.18
CA TRP A 223 -6.44 -23.86 23.80
C TRP A 223 -6.34 -23.48 25.28
N THR A 224 -5.46 -24.13 26.03
CA THR A 224 -5.20 -23.84 27.44
C THR A 224 -4.67 -22.43 27.63
N ALA A 225 -3.73 -21.98 26.80
CA ALA A 225 -3.19 -20.62 26.88
C ALA A 225 -4.25 -19.53 26.67
N THR A 226 -5.31 -19.80 25.89
CA THR A 226 -6.40 -18.83 25.71
C THR A 226 -7.22 -18.58 26.98
N ALA A 227 -7.15 -19.44 27.99
CA ALA A 227 -7.90 -19.27 29.23
C ALA A 227 -7.49 -18.02 30.01
N ALA A 228 -6.21 -17.61 29.91
CA ALA A 228 -5.67 -16.41 30.56
C ALA A 228 -6.00 -15.11 29.80
N GLU A 229 -6.55 -15.20 28.59
CA GLU A 229 -6.94 -14.03 27.80
C GLU A 229 -8.36 -13.55 28.15
N PRO A 230 -8.66 -12.24 27.96
CA PRO A 230 -10.02 -11.73 28.08
C PRO A 230 -11.02 -12.53 27.24
N VAL A 231 -12.25 -12.67 27.73
CA VAL A 231 -13.28 -13.55 27.16
C VAL A 231 -13.42 -13.42 25.63
N LYS A 232 -13.45 -12.18 25.12
CA LYS A 232 -13.55 -11.93 23.66
C LYS A 232 -12.33 -12.40 22.87
N LEU A 233 -11.12 -12.25 23.42
CA LEU A 233 -9.89 -12.69 22.77
C LEU A 233 -9.73 -14.22 22.84
N ARG A 234 -10.18 -14.82 23.95
CA ARG A 234 -10.30 -16.27 24.09
C ARG A 234 -11.25 -16.84 23.03
N ALA A 235 -12.47 -16.31 22.97
CA ALA A 235 -13.49 -16.71 22.00
C ALA A 235 -12.97 -16.54 20.56
N PHE A 236 -12.26 -15.45 20.25
CA PHE A 236 -11.66 -15.24 18.93
C PHE A 236 -10.75 -16.39 18.48
N VAL A 237 -9.81 -16.82 19.33
CA VAL A 237 -8.88 -17.90 18.96
C VAL A 237 -9.61 -19.25 18.90
N ARG A 238 -10.49 -19.52 19.88
CA ARG A 238 -11.24 -20.78 19.94
C ARG A 238 -12.21 -20.92 18.76
N LEU A 239 -12.88 -19.86 18.34
CA LEU A 239 -13.72 -19.87 17.14
C LEU A 239 -12.90 -20.17 15.88
N LEU A 240 -11.67 -19.65 15.74
CA LEU A 240 -10.81 -20.02 14.62
C LEU A 240 -10.46 -21.52 14.62
N ILE A 241 -10.26 -22.11 15.80
CA ILE A 241 -10.02 -23.55 15.96
C ILE A 241 -11.27 -24.34 15.58
N LEU A 242 -12.42 -24.00 16.15
CA LEU A 242 -13.66 -24.77 16.08
C LEU A 242 -14.36 -24.69 14.71
N THR A 243 -14.22 -23.56 14.01
CA THR A 243 -14.90 -23.31 12.73
C THR A 243 -13.99 -23.43 11.52
N GLY A 244 -12.68 -23.21 11.69
CA GLY A 244 -11.75 -23.05 10.57
C GLY A 244 -12.07 -21.84 9.67
N ALA A 245 -12.93 -20.91 10.10
CA ALA A 245 -13.29 -19.72 9.33
C ALA A 245 -12.09 -18.78 9.13
N ARG A 246 -12.20 -17.81 8.19
CA ARG A 246 -11.08 -16.91 7.92
C ARG A 246 -10.87 -15.93 9.08
N LEU A 247 -9.61 -15.54 9.28
CA LEU A 247 -9.19 -14.62 10.34
C LEU A 247 -10.10 -13.38 10.46
N ASN A 248 -10.30 -12.67 9.35
CA ASN A 248 -11.05 -11.42 9.33
C ASN A 248 -12.58 -11.63 9.34
N GLU A 249 -13.05 -12.83 9.00
CA GLU A 249 -14.47 -13.19 9.13
C GLU A 249 -14.79 -13.34 10.62
N VAL A 250 -14.00 -14.14 11.35
CA VAL A 250 -14.14 -14.31 12.80
C VAL A 250 -13.92 -12.98 13.53
N ALA A 251 -12.82 -12.26 13.23
CA ALA A 251 -12.48 -11.01 13.93
C ALA A 251 -13.57 -9.94 13.87
N GLY A 252 -14.38 -9.96 12.82
CA GLY A 252 -15.44 -8.99 12.61
C GLY A 252 -16.85 -9.51 12.84
N ILE A 253 -17.08 -10.73 13.36
CA ILE A 253 -18.44 -11.28 13.57
C ILE A 253 -19.38 -10.20 14.10
N ALA A 254 -20.49 -9.98 13.40
CA ALA A 254 -21.55 -9.07 13.86
C ALA A 254 -22.59 -9.84 14.66
N THR A 255 -23.21 -9.21 15.65
CA THR A 255 -24.34 -9.79 16.39
C THR A 255 -25.48 -10.21 15.46
N GLY A 256 -25.83 -9.38 14.47
CA GLY A 256 -26.87 -9.67 13.48
C GLY A 256 -26.52 -10.76 12.45
N GLU A 257 -25.26 -11.20 12.40
CA GLU A 257 -24.86 -12.35 11.58
C GLU A 257 -25.14 -13.70 12.27
N ILE A 258 -25.37 -13.69 13.59
CA ILE A 258 -25.54 -14.90 14.38
C ILE A 258 -27.02 -15.13 14.70
N ASP A 259 -27.56 -16.20 14.14
CA ASP A 259 -28.84 -16.76 14.54
C ASP A 259 -28.58 -17.79 15.66
N ARG A 260 -28.69 -17.33 16.92
CA ARG A 260 -28.43 -18.16 18.09
C ARG A 260 -29.44 -19.30 18.24
N ALA A 261 -30.69 -19.07 17.83
CA ALA A 261 -31.76 -20.06 17.95
C ALA A 261 -31.60 -21.19 16.94
N ALA A 262 -31.28 -20.85 15.68
CA ALA A 262 -31.01 -21.83 14.64
C ALA A 262 -29.58 -22.41 14.70
N GLY A 263 -28.68 -21.80 15.48
CA GLY A 263 -27.27 -22.18 15.52
C GLY A 263 -26.55 -21.92 14.20
N LEU A 264 -26.82 -20.78 13.56
CA LEU A 264 -26.26 -20.43 12.25
C LEU A 264 -25.49 -19.12 12.29
N TRP A 265 -24.36 -19.07 11.59
CA TRP A 265 -23.64 -17.84 11.26
C TRP A 265 -23.84 -17.52 9.78
N ARG A 266 -24.57 -16.44 9.48
CA ARG A 266 -24.87 -15.96 8.14
C ARG A 266 -23.88 -14.84 7.77
N LEU A 267 -22.81 -15.19 7.07
CA LEU A 267 -21.81 -14.22 6.63
C LEU A 267 -22.28 -13.54 5.32
N PRO A 268 -22.49 -12.22 5.30
CA PRO A 268 -22.95 -11.51 4.12
C PRO A 268 -21.85 -11.42 3.05
N ALA A 269 -22.27 -11.32 1.78
CA ALA A 269 -21.38 -11.21 0.63
C ALA A 269 -20.33 -10.09 0.78
N ALA A 270 -20.75 -8.93 1.30
CA ALA A 270 -19.90 -7.76 1.52
C ALA A 270 -18.70 -8.03 2.45
N ARG A 271 -18.79 -9.06 3.31
CA ARG A 271 -17.72 -9.44 4.25
C ARG A 271 -16.99 -10.71 3.86
N ALA A 272 -17.60 -11.54 3.04
CA ALA A 272 -16.99 -12.76 2.56
C ALA A 272 -15.86 -12.43 1.57
N LYS A 273 -14.69 -13.09 1.73
CA LYS A 273 -13.50 -12.83 0.88
C LYS A 273 -13.77 -12.97 -0.63
N ASN A 274 -14.76 -13.76 -0.99
CA ASN A 274 -15.13 -14.17 -2.35
C ASN A 274 -16.38 -13.44 -2.86
N ASN A 275 -16.91 -12.45 -2.13
CA ASN A 275 -18.17 -11.77 -2.43
C ASN A 275 -19.38 -12.72 -2.56
N MET A 276 -19.33 -13.88 -1.91
CA MET A 276 -20.43 -14.83 -1.87
C MET A 276 -20.93 -14.98 -0.44
N PRO A 277 -22.24 -14.82 -0.20
CA PRO A 277 -22.78 -15.11 1.12
C PRO A 277 -22.57 -16.58 1.44
N HIS A 278 -22.32 -16.88 2.71
CA HIS A 278 -22.20 -18.25 3.18
C HIS A 278 -22.81 -18.38 4.57
N THR A 279 -23.57 -19.44 4.75
CA THR A 279 -24.14 -19.82 6.04
C THR A 279 -23.36 -20.99 6.62
N MET A 280 -22.78 -20.77 7.79
CA MET A 280 -22.02 -21.76 8.53
C MET A 280 -22.84 -22.25 9.73
N PRO A 281 -23.07 -23.57 9.86
CA PRO A 281 -23.62 -24.16 11.08
C PRO A 281 -22.64 -24.00 12.25
N LEU A 282 -23.17 -23.65 13.43
CA LEU A 282 -22.42 -23.51 14.68
C LEU A 282 -22.75 -24.69 15.60
N CYS A 283 -21.76 -25.52 15.92
CA CYS A 283 -21.94 -26.60 16.89
C CYS A 283 -21.76 -26.09 18.34
N GLY A 284 -22.08 -26.96 19.31
CA GLY A 284 -22.21 -26.58 20.73
C GLY A 284 -21.02 -25.82 21.33
N LEU A 285 -19.77 -26.23 21.04
CA LEU A 285 -18.61 -25.51 21.57
C LEU A 285 -18.46 -24.11 20.96
N ALA A 286 -18.72 -23.96 19.66
CA ALA A 286 -18.67 -22.64 19.01
C ALA A 286 -19.78 -21.73 19.54
N LEU A 287 -20.99 -22.27 19.74
CA LEU A 287 -22.09 -21.53 20.35
C LEU A 287 -21.77 -21.10 21.78
N ALA A 288 -21.12 -21.95 22.58
CA ALA A 288 -20.71 -21.60 23.94
C ALA A 288 -19.70 -20.45 23.96
N GLU A 289 -18.72 -20.44 23.06
CA GLU A 289 -17.75 -19.33 22.95
C GLU A 289 -18.41 -18.02 22.47
N ILE A 290 -19.39 -18.10 21.56
CA ILE A 290 -20.18 -16.95 21.13
C ILE A 290 -21.04 -16.41 22.27
N ALA A 291 -21.71 -17.29 23.01
CA ALA A 291 -22.54 -16.92 24.16
C ALA A 291 -21.71 -16.24 25.25
N ALA A 292 -20.53 -16.78 25.57
CA ALA A 292 -19.62 -16.17 26.54
C ALA A 292 -19.11 -14.78 26.11
N ALA A 293 -18.92 -14.56 24.80
CA ALA A 293 -18.48 -13.28 24.25
C ALA A 293 -19.62 -12.29 23.97
N TRP A 294 -20.88 -12.71 24.15
CA TRP A 294 -22.06 -11.90 23.81
C TRP A 294 -22.08 -10.62 24.63
N PRO A 295 -22.42 -9.46 24.04
CA PRO A 295 -22.51 -8.21 24.80
C PRO A 295 -23.65 -8.29 25.82
N GLU A 296 -23.45 -7.72 27.02
CA GLU A 296 -24.49 -7.65 28.07
C GLU A 296 -25.75 -6.92 27.57
N HIS A 297 -25.58 -5.85 26.80
CA HIS A 297 -26.66 -5.13 26.09
C HIS A 297 -26.86 -5.62 24.65
N GLY A 298 -26.56 -6.89 24.37
CA GLY A 298 -26.24 -7.34 23.00
C GLY A 298 -27.38 -7.24 21.99
N ASP A 299 -28.64 -7.28 22.43
CA ASP A 299 -29.79 -7.09 21.56
C ASP A 299 -30.11 -5.59 21.34
N GLU A 300 -29.69 -4.71 22.27
CA GLU A 300 -29.79 -3.24 22.17
C GLU A 300 -28.59 -2.63 21.41
N ALA A 301 -27.47 -3.34 21.31
CA ALA A 301 -26.25 -2.88 20.64
C ALA A 301 -26.39 -2.77 19.10
N GLY A 302 -27.49 -3.29 18.54
CA GLY A 302 -27.80 -3.29 17.12
C GLY A 302 -27.10 -4.40 16.32
N ALA A 303 -27.66 -4.73 15.15
CA ALA A 303 -27.23 -5.85 14.31
C ALA A 303 -25.78 -5.74 13.79
N ASP A 304 -25.25 -4.52 13.68
CA ASP A 304 -23.89 -4.26 13.19
C ASP A 304 -22.81 -4.34 14.26
N TRP A 305 -23.18 -4.54 15.52
CA TRP A 305 -22.22 -4.57 16.62
C TRP A 305 -21.22 -5.72 16.46
N ARG A 306 -19.93 -5.41 16.50
CA ARG A 306 -18.86 -6.40 16.30
C ARG A 306 -18.54 -7.10 17.63
N LEU A 307 -18.85 -8.40 17.69
CA LEU A 307 -18.83 -9.24 18.88
C LEU A 307 -17.48 -9.20 19.62
N LEU A 308 -16.40 -9.44 18.88
CA LEU A 308 -15.07 -9.75 19.45
C LEU A 308 -14.15 -8.54 19.61
N GLY A 309 -14.55 -7.37 19.13
CA GLY A 309 -13.76 -6.15 19.29
C GLY A 309 -14.29 -5.21 20.37
N LYS A 310 -13.82 -3.96 20.32
CA LYS A 310 -14.11 -2.92 21.33
C LYS A 310 -14.88 -1.76 20.69
N GLY A 311 -15.92 -1.28 21.38
CA GLY A 311 -16.72 -0.12 20.96
C GLY A 311 -17.32 -0.30 19.56
N GLY A 312 -17.93 -1.46 19.29
CA GLY A 312 -18.57 -1.78 18.01
C GLY A 312 -17.61 -2.05 16.84
N ASN A 313 -16.29 -1.92 17.01
CA ASN A 313 -15.31 -2.19 15.95
C ASN A 313 -14.87 -3.66 15.91
N ALA A 314 -14.45 -4.13 14.74
CA ALA A 314 -13.85 -5.46 14.59
C ALA A 314 -12.52 -5.58 15.35
N PHE A 315 -12.18 -6.79 15.78
CA PHE A 315 -10.89 -7.05 16.42
C PHE A 315 -9.74 -6.87 15.42
N SER A 316 -8.71 -6.11 15.80
CA SER A 316 -7.54 -5.81 14.95
C SER A 316 -6.19 -6.05 15.63
N GLY A 317 -6.19 -6.43 16.93
CA GLY A 317 -5.00 -6.59 17.77
C GLY A 317 -4.21 -7.88 17.56
N PHE A 318 -4.18 -8.42 16.34
CA PHE A 318 -3.68 -9.77 16.03
C PHE A 318 -2.23 -10.00 16.48
N SER A 319 -1.32 -9.08 16.17
CA SER A 319 0.11 -9.25 16.46
C SER A 319 0.40 -9.27 17.96
N LYS A 320 -0.30 -8.43 18.74
CA LYS A 320 -0.13 -8.37 20.21
C LYS A 320 -0.66 -9.64 20.86
N LEU A 321 -1.85 -10.10 20.47
CA LEU A 321 -2.42 -11.36 20.95
C LEU A 321 -1.51 -12.55 20.58
N LYS A 322 -1.05 -12.60 19.33
CA LYS A 322 -0.15 -13.67 18.86
C LYS A 322 1.14 -13.74 19.67
N ALA A 323 1.77 -12.59 19.97
CA ALA A 323 2.99 -12.56 20.76
C ALA A 323 2.79 -13.09 22.19
N ARG A 324 1.63 -12.80 22.83
CA ARG A 324 1.29 -13.35 24.15
C ARG A 324 1.08 -14.86 24.10
N LEU A 325 0.34 -15.35 23.10
CA LEU A 325 0.12 -16.79 22.90
C LEU A 325 1.42 -17.53 22.61
N ASP A 326 2.30 -16.97 21.79
CA ASP A 326 3.62 -17.57 21.50
C ASP A 326 4.47 -17.67 22.76
N LYS A 327 4.48 -16.62 23.59
CA LYS A 327 5.18 -16.63 24.87
C LYS A 327 4.59 -17.67 25.84
N ALA A 328 3.26 -17.77 25.91
CA ALA A 328 2.58 -18.68 26.83
C ALA A 328 2.71 -20.15 26.43
N THR A 329 2.79 -20.44 25.13
CA THR A 329 2.74 -21.81 24.61
C THR A 329 4.10 -22.38 24.22
N GLY A 330 5.08 -21.52 23.89
CA GLY A 330 6.40 -21.97 23.42
C GLY A 330 6.36 -22.70 22.07
N LEU A 331 5.26 -22.61 21.33
CA LEU A 331 5.08 -23.34 20.07
C LEU A 331 6.10 -22.93 19.01
N ALA A 332 6.47 -23.88 18.16
CA ALA A 332 7.21 -23.57 16.95
C ALA A 332 6.44 -22.55 16.07
N PRO A 333 7.12 -21.79 15.19
CA PRO A 333 6.50 -20.67 14.49
C PRO A 333 5.22 -21.03 13.71
N TRP A 334 4.11 -20.39 14.08
CA TRP A 334 2.79 -20.56 13.47
C TRP A 334 2.09 -19.23 13.20
N ARG A 335 1.02 -19.23 12.41
CA ARG A 335 0.12 -18.10 12.15
C ARG A 335 -1.33 -18.51 12.38
N PHE A 336 -2.22 -17.55 12.66
CA PHE A 336 -3.65 -17.86 12.79
C PHE A 336 -4.25 -18.59 11.59
N HIS A 337 -3.74 -18.36 10.38
CA HIS A 337 -4.19 -19.10 9.19
C HIS A 337 -3.87 -20.60 9.25
N ASP A 338 -2.87 -21.01 10.02
CA ASP A 338 -2.55 -22.42 10.23
C ASP A 338 -3.65 -23.13 11.04
N LEU A 339 -4.43 -22.43 11.88
CA LEU A 339 -5.58 -23.01 12.60
C LEU A 339 -6.66 -23.51 11.64
N ARG A 340 -6.93 -22.75 10.58
CA ARG A 340 -7.84 -23.18 9.51
C ARG A 340 -7.32 -24.42 8.79
N ARG A 341 -6.00 -24.51 8.56
CA ARG A 341 -5.38 -25.68 7.95
C ARG A 341 -5.42 -26.89 8.88
N THR A 342 -5.21 -26.67 10.17
CA THR A 342 -5.40 -27.68 11.23
C THR A 342 -6.83 -28.22 11.19
N ALA A 343 -7.85 -27.35 11.19
CA ALA A 343 -9.25 -27.78 11.12
C ALA A 343 -9.55 -28.59 9.84
N ARG A 344 -9.11 -28.11 8.67
CA ARG A 344 -9.27 -28.85 7.41
C ARG A 344 -8.60 -30.23 7.46
N THR A 345 -7.35 -30.26 7.90
CA THR A 345 -6.53 -31.48 7.92
C THR A 345 -7.05 -32.46 8.97
N GLY A 346 -7.52 -31.95 10.10
CA GLY A 346 -8.19 -32.71 11.14
C GLY A 346 -9.50 -33.33 10.66
N MET A 347 -10.36 -32.57 9.97
CA MET A 347 -11.56 -33.13 9.34
C MET A 347 -11.24 -34.27 8.35
N ALA A 348 -10.19 -34.11 7.54
CA ALA A 348 -9.73 -35.18 6.64
C ALA A 348 -9.26 -36.43 7.41
N ARG A 349 -8.49 -36.25 8.51
CA ARG A 349 -8.09 -37.35 9.41
C ARG A 349 -9.28 -38.08 10.03
N LEU A 350 -10.37 -37.36 10.29
CA LEU A 350 -11.61 -37.89 10.87
C LEU A 350 -12.54 -38.54 9.83
N GLY A 351 -12.07 -38.74 8.59
CA GLY A 351 -12.86 -39.37 7.52
C GLY A 351 -14.04 -38.52 7.03
N VAL A 352 -13.99 -37.19 7.23
CA VAL A 352 -14.97 -36.28 6.62
C VAL A 352 -14.69 -36.19 5.13
N ASP A 353 -15.74 -36.36 4.31
CA ASP A 353 -15.63 -36.21 2.87
C ASP A 353 -15.03 -34.84 2.48
N ARG A 354 -14.18 -34.83 1.46
CA ARG A 354 -13.46 -33.63 1.02
C ARG A 354 -14.41 -32.49 0.69
N LEU A 355 -15.52 -32.75 0.01
CA LEU A 355 -16.48 -31.72 -0.39
C LEU A 355 -17.08 -31.03 0.84
N HIS A 356 -17.45 -31.81 1.85
CA HIS A 356 -18.02 -31.30 3.10
C HIS A 356 -16.99 -30.54 3.93
N ALA A 357 -15.75 -31.03 4.02
CA ALA A 357 -14.67 -30.33 4.73
C ALA A 357 -14.32 -28.98 4.07
N GLU A 358 -14.32 -28.90 2.73
CA GLU A 358 -14.07 -27.65 2.00
C GLU A 358 -15.23 -26.66 2.13
N ARG A 359 -16.48 -27.15 2.12
CA ARG A 359 -17.67 -26.33 2.40
C ARG A 359 -17.74 -25.82 3.84
N ALA A 360 -17.37 -26.65 4.82
CA ALA A 360 -17.34 -26.29 6.23
C ALA A 360 -16.44 -25.10 6.54
N ILE A 361 -15.35 -24.94 5.80
CA ILE A 361 -14.49 -23.77 5.93
C ILE A 361 -14.81 -22.67 4.91
N ALA A 362 -15.86 -22.78 4.10
CA ALA A 362 -16.17 -21.85 3.01
C ALA A 362 -15.02 -21.67 2.00
N HIS A 363 -14.35 -22.77 1.62
CA HIS A 363 -13.27 -22.76 0.63
C HIS A 363 -13.79 -23.10 -0.78
N ILE A 364 -13.96 -22.07 -1.60
CA ILE A 364 -14.53 -22.18 -2.95
C ILE A 364 -13.54 -22.73 -3.98
N SER A 365 -12.24 -22.54 -3.80
CA SER A 365 -11.22 -23.02 -4.75
C SER A 365 -11.07 -24.54 -4.82
N GLY A 366 -11.75 -25.28 -3.94
CA GLY A 366 -11.87 -26.73 -4.03
C GLY A 366 -12.90 -27.21 -5.07
N GLN A 367 -13.82 -26.33 -5.50
CA GLN A 367 -14.87 -26.65 -6.46
C GLN A 367 -14.51 -26.18 -7.86
N SER A 368 -14.68 -27.07 -8.83
CA SER A 368 -14.56 -26.73 -10.24
C SER A 368 -15.62 -25.68 -10.65
N LYS A 369 -15.39 -24.96 -11.75
CA LYS A 369 -16.41 -24.08 -12.34
C LYS A 369 -17.69 -24.87 -12.67
N LEU A 370 -17.53 -26.13 -13.08
CA LEU A 370 -18.61 -27.05 -13.42
C LEU A 370 -19.46 -27.41 -12.18
N GLU A 371 -18.84 -27.84 -11.08
CA GLU A 371 -19.56 -28.20 -9.84
C GLU A 371 -20.42 -27.05 -9.31
N ARG A 372 -19.96 -25.80 -9.44
CA ARG A 372 -20.72 -24.62 -9.00
C ARG A 372 -21.94 -24.32 -9.87
N THR A 373 -21.93 -24.73 -11.14
CA THR A 373 -23.05 -24.52 -12.05
C THR A 373 -24.11 -25.62 -11.90
N TYR A 374 -23.70 -26.85 -11.59
CA TYR A 374 -24.61 -28.00 -11.59
C TYR A 374 -25.04 -28.49 -10.20
N ASN A 375 -24.27 -28.23 -9.14
CA ASN A 375 -24.58 -28.71 -7.80
C ASN A 375 -24.99 -27.57 -6.87
N LEU A 376 -26.28 -27.22 -6.94
CA LEU A 376 -26.91 -26.14 -6.16
C LEU A 376 -27.35 -26.56 -4.74
N HIS A 377 -27.15 -27.82 -4.36
CA HIS A 377 -27.42 -28.26 -2.99
C HIS A 377 -26.51 -27.50 -2.01
N ASP A 378 -27.05 -27.13 -0.84
CA ASP A 378 -26.35 -26.27 0.13
C ASP A 378 -25.44 -27.08 1.08
N PHE A 379 -25.65 -28.39 1.17
CA PHE A 379 -24.91 -29.33 2.03
C PHE A 379 -24.84 -28.88 3.49
N GLN A 380 -25.87 -28.18 3.99
CA GLN A 380 -25.87 -27.71 5.36
C GLN A 380 -25.82 -28.86 6.39
N PRO A 381 -26.62 -29.94 6.26
CA PRO A 381 -26.56 -31.09 7.17
C PRO A 381 -25.16 -31.75 7.21
N GLU A 382 -24.54 -31.93 6.05
CA GLU A 382 -23.22 -32.55 5.93
C GLU A 382 -22.12 -31.64 6.45
N THR A 383 -22.26 -30.33 6.24
CA THR A 383 -21.36 -29.33 6.81
C THR A 383 -21.46 -29.29 8.33
N LEU A 384 -22.68 -29.37 8.88
CA LEU A 384 -22.91 -29.46 10.32
C LEU A 384 -22.29 -30.75 10.88
N ALA A 385 -22.48 -31.88 10.21
CA ALA A 385 -21.88 -33.16 10.62
C ALA A 385 -20.35 -33.12 10.59
N ALA A 386 -19.76 -32.49 9.56
CA ALA A 386 -18.32 -32.30 9.44
C ALA A 386 -17.75 -31.46 10.59
N LEU A 387 -18.34 -30.28 10.84
CA LEU A 387 -17.95 -29.40 11.95
C LEU A 387 -18.21 -30.07 13.30
N GLY A 388 -19.30 -30.81 13.44
CA GLY A 388 -19.64 -31.56 14.65
C GLY A 388 -18.59 -32.61 15.00
N ARG A 389 -18.14 -33.41 14.02
CA ARG A 389 -17.05 -34.38 14.21
C ARG A 389 -15.75 -33.69 14.62
N TRP A 390 -15.41 -32.58 13.96
CA TRP A 390 -14.22 -31.82 14.30
C TRP A 390 -14.27 -31.26 15.73
N GLN A 391 -15.39 -30.63 16.11
CA GLN A 391 -15.54 -30.08 17.46
C GLN A 391 -15.59 -31.17 18.53
N ALA A 392 -16.17 -32.34 18.25
CA ALA A 392 -16.13 -33.49 19.15
C ALA A 392 -14.71 -34.02 19.37
N HIS A 393 -13.89 -34.05 18.32
CA HIS A 393 -12.48 -34.38 18.44
C HIS A 393 -11.72 -33.35 19.29
N VAL A 394 -11.90 -32.05 19.03
CA VAL A 394 -11.30 -30.98 19.86
C VAL A 394 -11.76 -31.09 21.32
N ALA A 395 -13.03 -31.38 21.57
CA ALA A 395 -13.58 -31.60 22.91
C ALA A 395 -12.85 -32.74 23.65
N GLY A 396 -12.66 -33.87 22.97
CA GLY A 396 -11.94 -35.02 23.54
C GLY A 396 -10.46 -34.76 23.80
N LEU A 397 -9.83 -33.81 23.11
CA LEU A 397 -8.46 -33.39 23.37
C LEU A 397 -8.32 -32.49 24.60
N ILE A 398 -9.29 -31.59 24.81
CA ILE A 398 -9.24 -30.59 25.91
C ILE A 398 -9.78 -31.14 27.22
N ASP A 399 -10.66 -32.13 27.17
CA ASP A 399 -11.23 -32.83 28.31
C ASP A 399 -11.17 -34.35 28.07
N PRO A 400 -9.98 -34.96 28.20
CA PRO A 400 -9.83 -36.39 28.00
C PRO A 400 -10.58 -37.12 29.11
N LYS A 401 -11.71 -37.75 28.77
CA LYS A 401 -12.35 -38.69 29.69
C LYS A 401 -11.33 -39.78 30.07
N PRO A 402 -11.23 -40.18 31.35
CA PRO A 402 -10.38 -41.29 31.74
C PRO A 402 -10.76 -42.51 30.90
N ALA A 403 -9.74 -43.19 30.35
CA ALA A 403 -9.95 -44.40 29.57
C ALA A 403 -10.80 -45.36 30.40
N ALA A 404 -11.91 -45.84 29.84
CA ALA A 404 -12.75 -46.83 30.49
C ALA A 404 -11.86 -48.02 30.88
N GLU A 405 -11.86 -48.38 32.16
CA GLU A 405 -11.12 -49.54 32.67
C GLU A 405 -11.59 -50.77 31.91
N ILE A 406 -10.73 -51.33 31.07
CA ILE A 406 -11.01 -52.56 30.33
C ILE A 406 -10.97 -53.69 31.35
N VAL A 407 -12.12 -54.05 31.91
CA VAL A 407 -12.27 -55.25 32.73
C VAL A 407 -12.30 -56.46 31.79
N PRO A 408 -11.28 -57.33 31.78
CA PRO A 408 -11.32 -58.53 30.97
C PRO A 408 -12.44 -59.44 31.48
N LEU A 409 -13.37 -59.80 30.58
CA LEU A 409 -14.40 -60.81 30.87
C LEU A 409 -13.70 -62.14 31.17
N ARG A 410 -13.92 -62.69 32.38
CA ARG A 410 -13.49 -64.07 32.69
C ARG A 410 -14.19 -65.01 31.71
N ARG A 411 -13.39 -65.81 30.99
CA ARG A 411 -13.92 -66.92 30.20
C ARG A 411 -14.63 -67.89 31.15
N ALA A 412 -15.86 -68.26 30.79
CA ALA A 412 -16.67 -69.26 31.47
C ALA A 412 -16.06 -70.66 31.35
#